data_AF-A0A316GM47-F1
#
_entry.id   AF-A0A316GM47-F1
#
_cell.length_a   1.000
_cell.length_b   1.000
_cell.length_c   1.000
_cell.angle_alpha   90.00
_cell.angle_beta   90.00
_cell.angle_gamma   90.00
#
_symmetry.space_group_name_H-M   'P 1'
#
loop_
_entity.id
_entity.type
_entity.pdbx_description
1 polymer ?
#
loop_
_entity_poly.entity_id
_entity_poly.type
_entity_poly.pdbx_seq_one_letter_code
_entity_poly.pdbx_strand_id
1 'polypeptide(L)'
;MRASVIKEADLKEIEKHRSMVRTILNRLSFSLADGLGWVPDTARALLSTELQNADAAGRAALLKAMGGGTLPDINAFVESRKSDLTKSLKEMASALGVPDADISGILEATLSEAKRRLERTKGGSLLPTLSWTRISFSADEDEHASPWGQAATFLFAIARFPRKAMTDGFFMRGLSCNVFDLVEAMNVADDDICRDLRARNLSERCRAELGLIDRVAREVADPKMRCRLLRLVLEGRAKEIDGELKKLAEASTADPTNENKNAE
;
A
#
# COMPACT_ATOMS: atom_id res chain seq x y z
N MET A 1 -29.08 3.27 5.99
CA MET A 1 -29.25 4.70 5.60
C MET A 1 -28.49 5.53 6.64
N ARG A 2 -27.64 6.49 6.24
CA ARG A 2 -26.74 7.23 7.16
C ARG A 2 -27.07 8.71 7.09
N ALA A 3 -27.42 9.34 8.22
CA ALA A 3 -27.53 10.79 8.30
C ALA A 3 -26.13 11.43 8.26
N SER A 4 -25.91 12.35 7.32
CA SER A 4 -24.65 13.08 7.16
C SER A 4 -24.92 14.49 6.64
N VAL A 5 -24.14 15.47 7.14
CA VAL A 5 -24.15 16.87 6.68
C VAL A 5 -23.58 16.98 5.26
N ILE A 6 -22.66 16.08 4.89
CA ILE A 6 -22.08 15.98 3.54
C ILE A 6 -22.87 14.95 2.74
N LYS A 7 -23.18 15.27 1.49
CA LYS A 7 -23.88 14.37 0.56
C LYS A 7 -23.07 13.10 0.32
N GLU A 8 -23.76 11.99 0.06
CA GLU A 8 -23.11 10.69 -0.11
C GLU A 8 -22.10 10.66 -1.27
N ALA A 9 -22.40 11.35 -2.39
CA ALA A 9 -21.49 11.45 -3.53
C ALA A 9 -20.16 12.13 -3.15
N ASP A 10 -20.23 13.22 -2.39
CA ASP A 10 -19.05 13.97 -1.95
C ASP A 10 -18.25 13.19 -0.89
N LEU A 11 -18.94 12.47 0.01
CA LEU A 11 -18.30 11.56 0.95
C LEU A 11 -17.51 10.45 0.25
N LYS A 12 -18.05 9.88 -0.85
CA LYS A 12 -17.36 8.86 -1.64
C LYS A 12 -16.07 9.41 -2.25
N GLU A 13 -16.08 10.65 -2.74
CA GLU A 13 -14.87 11.26 -3.30
C GLU A 13 -13.83 11.59 -2.22
N ILE A 14 -14.25 12.04 -1.04
CA ILE A 14 -13.33 12.26 0.10
C ILE A 14 -12.72 10.94 0.57
N GLU A 15 -13.53 9.87 0.69
CA GLU A 15 -13.04 8.56 1.13
C GLU A 15 -12.08 7.94 0.11
N LYS A 16 -12.29 8.20 -1.19
CA LYS A 16 -11.34 7.82 -2.25
C LYS A 16 -9.96 8.45 -2.00
N HIS A 17 -9.88 9.73 -1.68
CA HIS A 17 -8.61 10.38 -1.32
C HIS A 17 -7.99 9.80 -0.05
N ARG A 18 -8.80 9.45 0.96
CA ARG A 18 -8.32 8.79 2.17
C ARG A 18 -7.77 7.39 1.87
N SER A 19 -8.41 6.64 0.99
CA SER A 19 -7.98 5.31 0.56
C SER A 19 -6.68 5.35 -0.26
N MET A 20 -6.39 6.48 -0.94
CA MET A 20 -5.14 6.66 -1.68
C MET A 20 -3.90 6.54 -0.79
N VAL A 21 -3.99 6.83 0.50
CA VAL A 21 -2.86 6.66 1.43
C VAL A 21 -2.37 5.22 1.44
N ARG A 22 -3.30 4.26 1.45
CA ARG A 22 -2.94 2.84 1.38
C ARG A 22 -2.26 2.52 0.06
N THR A 23 -2.72 3.09 -1.05
CA THR A 23 -2.08 2.94 -2.36
C THR A 23 -0.67 3.51 -2.36
N ILE A 24 -0.48 4.74 -1.87
CA ILE A 24 0.81 5.41 -1.77
C ILE A 24 1.78 4.57 -0.93
N LEU A 25 1.36 4.14 0.27
CA LEU A 25 2.19 3.30 1.14
C LEU A 25 2.54 1.97 0.46
N ASN A 26 1.59 1.29 -0.19
CA ASN A 26 1.86 0.03 -0.89
C ASN A 26 2.81 0.18 -2.09
N ARG A 27 3.00 1.40 -2.61
CA ARG A 27 3.86 1.68 -3.78
C ARG A 27 5.18 2.34 -3.42
N LEU A 28 5.29 2.97 -2.25
CA LEU A 28 6.50 3.63 -1.76
C LEU A 28 7.07 2.93 -0.52
N SER A 29 6.64 1.69 -0.24
CA SER A 29 7.20 0.84 0.80
C SER A 29 7.28 -0.61 0.36
N PHE A 30 8.17 -1.34 1.01
CA PHE A 30 8.25 -2.79 0.93
C PHE A 30 7.44 -3.38 2.09
N SER A 31 6.39 -4.13 1.79
CA SER A 31 5.54 -4.76 2.81
C SER A 31 6.34 -5.79 3.60
N LEU A 32 6.37 -5.65 4.93
CA LEU A 32 6.95 -6.63 5.85
C LEU A 32 5.86 -7.50 6.50
N ALA A 33 4.71 -6.90 6.82
CA ALA A 33 3.53 -7.55 7.36
C ALA A 33 2.28 -6.70 7.05
N ASP A 34 1.10 -7.19 7.41
CA ASP A 34 -0.14 -6.43 7.25
C ASP A 34 -0.08 -5.09 8.00
N GLY A 35 -0.12 -3.99 7.22
CA GLY A 35 -0.04 -2.63 7.76
C GLY A 35 1.35 -2.16 8.15
N LEU A 36 2.39 -2.98 7.97
CA LEU A 36 3.78 -2.61 8.23
C LEU A 36 4.60 -2.61 6.94
N GLY A 37 5.10 -1.42 6.57
CA GLY A 37 5.95 -1.23 5.40
C GLY A 37 7.30 -0.65 5.78
N TRP A 38 8.36 -1.10 5.12
CA TRP A 38 9.68 -0.49 5.20
C TRP A 38 9.88 0.50 4.05
N VAL A 39 10.32 1.72 4.38
CA VAL A 39 10.54 2.80 3.42
C VAL A 39 12.03 3.16 3.44
N PRO A 40 12.72 3.11 2.30
CA PRO A 40 14.11 3.57 2.20
C PRO A 40 14.24 5.05 2.53
N ASP A 41 15.35 5.47 3.14
CA ASP A 41 15.59 6.87 3.49
C ASP A 41 15.54 7.81 2.28
N THR A 42 16.05 7.34 1.15
CA THR A 42 16.00 7.98 -0.18
C THR A 42 14.57 8.21 -0.70
N ALA A 43 13.61 7.36 -0.33
CA ALA A 43 12.22 7.46 -0.77
C ALA A 43 11.32 8.28 0.20
N ARG A 44 11.81 8.65 1.40
CA ARG A 44 11.01 9.37 2.41
C ARG A 44 10.52 10.72 1.93
N ALA A 45 11.33 11.44 1.15
CA ALA A 45 10.96 12.74 0.59
C ALA A 45 9.84 12.60 -0.45
N LEU A 46 9.94 11.60 -1.33
CA LEU A 46 8.88 11.29 -2.30
C LEU A 46 7.59 10.88 -1.59
N LEU A 47 7.67 9.99 -0.61
CA LEU A 47 6.52 9.57 0.19
C LEU A 47 5.83 10.76 0.87
N SER A 48 6.62 11.63 1.49
CA SER A 48 6.08 12.81 2.18
C SER A 48 5.38 13.76 1.21
N THR A 49 5.93 13.94 0.00
CA THR A 49 5.34 14.77 -1.07
C THR A 49 4.03 14.17 -1.57
N GLU A 50 3.99 12.87 -1.85
CA GLU A 50 2.77 12.17 -2.30
C GLU A 50 1.66 12.23 -1.24
N LEU A 51 1.99 12.05 0.03
CA LEU A 51 1.03 12.18 1.13
C LEU A 51 0.49 13.61 1.26
N GLN A 52 1.36 14.62 1.14
CA GLN A 52 0.93 16.02 1.15
C GLN A 52 -0.01 16.35 -0.01
N ASN A 53 0.29 15.82 -1.21
CA ASN A 53 -0.55 15.98 -2.40
C ASN A 53 -1.92 15.30 -2.21
N ALA A 54 -1.96 14.10 -1.66
CA ALA A 54 -3.20 13.39 -1.35
C ALA A 54 -4.04 14.13 -0.29
N ASP A 55 -3.41 14.65 0.76
CA ASP A 55 -4.05 15.42 1.82
C ASP A 55 -4.61 16.75 1.28
N ALA A 56 -3.84 17.44 0.42
CA ALA A 56 -4.27 18.65 -0.26
C ALA A 56 -5.47 18.40 -1.19
N ALA A 57 -5.44 17.32 -1.97
CA ALA A 57 -6.56 16.92 -2.84
C ALA A 57 -7.81 16.57 -2.03
N GLY A 58 -7.68 15.80 -0.96
CA GLY A 58 -8.77 15.50 -0.04
C GLY A 58 -9.38 16.76 0.59
N ARG A 59 -8.53 17.71 1.00
CA ARG A 59 -8.99 19.00 1.55
C ARG A 59 -9.72 19.82 0.50
N ALA A 60 -9.21 19.89 -0.73
CA ALA A 60 -9.88 20.57 -1.83
C ALA A 60 -11.26 19.95 -2.14
N ALA A 61 -11.37 18.63 -2.13
CA ALA A 61 -12.65 17.93 -2.29
C ALA A 61 -13.63 18.26 -1.17
N LEU A 62 -13.16 18.32 0.09
CA LEU A 62 -13.97 18.71 1.23
C LEU A 62 -14.44 20.17 1.14
N LEU A 63 -13.56 21.10 0.75
CA LEU A 63 -13.92 22.51 0.54
C LEU A 63 -14.97 22.66 -0.56
N LYS A 64 -14.82 21.93 -1.67
CA LYS A 64 -15.80 21.88 -2.75
C LYS A 64 -17.15 21.34 -2.27
N ALA A 65 -17.17 20.28 -1.47
CA ALA A 65 -18.39 19.71 -0.89
C ALA A 65 -19.12 20.69 0.05
N MET A 66 -18.39 21.60 0.69
CA MET A 66 -18.93 22.66 1.54
C MET A 66 -19.40 23.91 0.78
N GLY A 67 -19.24 23.96 -0.55
CA GLY A 67 -19.81 25.01 -1.38
C GLY A 67 -18.93 26.25 -1.64
N GLY A 68 -17.60 26.20 -1.41
CA GLY A 68 -16.72 27.33 -1.75
C GLY A 68 -15.22 27.10 -1.55
N GLY A 69 -14.40 27.75 -2.39
CA GLY A 69 -12.93 27.59 -2.47
C GLY A 69 -12.11 28.31 -1.38
N THR A 70 -12.74 29.06 -0.48
CA THR A 70 -12.12 29.69 0.70
C THR A 70 -12.68 29.10 1.97
N LEU A 71 -11.85 28.98 3.01
CA LEU A 71 -12.15 28.42 4.34
C LEU A 71 -13.60 28.73 4.78
N PRO A 72 -14.53 27.77 4.67
CA PRO A 72 -15.92 28.05 4.92
C PRO A 72 -16.18 28.20 6.42
N ASP A 73 -17.18 29.01 6.72
CA ASP A 73 -17.80 29.00 8.04
C ASP A 73 -18.52 27.66 8.24
N ILE A 74 -17.89 26.79 9.03
CA ILE A 74 -18.40 25.46 9.36
C ILE A 74 -19.79 25.57 9.98
N ASN A 75 -20.07 26.63 10.75
CA ASN A 75 -21.37 26.83 11.37
C ASN A 75 -22.44 27.12 10.31
N ALA A 76 -22.15 28.04 9.39
CA ALA A 76 -23.08 28.37 8.30
C ALA A 76 -23.37 27.14 7.42
N PHE A 77 -22.37 26.31 7.14
CA PHE A 77 -22.55 25.08 6.37
C PHE A 77 -23.42 24.05 7.11
N VAL A 78 -23.14 23.79 8.40
CA VAL A 78 -23.89 22.83 9.22
C VAL A 78 -25.35 23.27 9.37
N GLU A 79 -25.59 24.56 9.61
CA GLU A 79 -26.95 25.12 9.70
C GLU A 79 -27.71 25.02 8.37
N SER A 80 -27.04 25.26 7.23
CA SER A 80 -27.67 25.12 5.90
C SER A 80 -28.17 23.70 5.60
N ARG A 81 -27.68 22.69 6.33
CA ARG A 81 -28.03 21.27 6.15
C ARG A 81 -29.02 20.75 7.19
N LYS A 82 -29.42 21.58 8.15
CA LYS A 82 -30.35 21.19 9.23
C LYS A 82 -31.71 20.74 8.70
N SER A 83 -32.26 21.42 7.69
CA SER A 83 -33.53 21.06 7.05
C SER A 83 -33.46 19.71 6.33
N ASP A 84 -32.39 19.48 5.56
CA ASP A 84 -32.16 18.24 4.81
C ASP A 84 -32.01 17.04 5.77
N LEU A 85 -31.24 17.21 6.85
CA LEU A 85 -31.05 16.18 7.88
C LEU A 85 -32.33 15.87 8.63
N THR A 86 -33.12 16.89 8.96
CA THR A 86 -34.43 16.72 9.61
C THR A 86 -35.33 15.86 8.74
N LYS A 87 -35.38 16.12 7.42
CA LYS A 87 -36.15 15.32 6.47
C LYS A 87 -35.66 13.86 6.44
N SER A 88 -34.36 13.63 6.26
CA SER A 88 -33.80 12.27 6.21
C SER A 88 -33.96 11.48 7.51
N LEU A 89 -33.87 12.14 8.67
CA LEU A 89 -34.11 11.49 9.97
C LEU A 89 -35.58 11.09 10.14
N LYS A 90 -36.52 11.95 9.73
CA LYS A 90 -37.96 11.62 9.73
C LYS A 90 -38.31 10.48 8.78
N GLU A 91 -37.71 10.46 7.59
CA GLU A 91 -37.86 9.36 6.62
C GLU A 91 -37.33 8.04 7.19
N MET A 92 -36.18 8.06 7.88
CA MET A 92 -35.65 6.87 8.56
C MET A 92 -36.53 6.41 9.73
N ALA A 93 -37.03 7.33 10.56
CA ALA A 93 -37.91 7.00 11.67
C ALA A 93 -39.22 6.36 11.17
N SER A 94 -39.80 6.92 10.10
CA SER A 94 -40.97 6.37 9.42
C SER A 94 -40.72 4.97 8.86
N ALA A 95 -39.57 4.75 8.20
CA ALA A 95 -39.19 3.43 7.68
C ALA A 95 -38.96 2.37 8.78
N LEU A 96 -38.60 2.80 10.00
CA LEU A 96 -38.46 1.94 11.18
C LEU A 96 -39.77 1.74 11.95
N GLY A 97 -40.89 2.27 11.46
CA GLY A 97 -42.21 2.10 12.07
C GLY A 97 -42.47 3.02 13.26
N VAL A 98 -41.69 4.10 13.42
CA VAL A 98 -41.88 5.12 14.47
C VAL A 98 -42.30 6.45 13.83
N PRO A 99 -43.58 6.61 13.44
CA PRO A 99 -44.09 7.90 13.00
C PRO A 99 -44.03 8.92 14.16
N ASP A 100 -43.64 10.16 13.87
CA ASP A 100 -43.49 11.27 14.83
C ASP A 100 -42.46 11.07 15.96
N ALA A 101 -41.39 10.32 15.70
CA ALA A 101 -40.24 10.30 16.61
C ALA A 101 -39.71 11.73 16.88
N ASP A 102 -39.52 12.09 18.16
CA ASP A 102 -38.77 13.29 18.53
C ASP A 102 -37.29 13.11 18.17
N ILE A 103 -36.96 13.49 16.94
CA ILE A 103 -35.60 13.42 16.39
C ILE A 103 -34.74 14.61 16.83
N SER A 104 -35.26 15.55 17.62
CA SER A 104 -34.57 16.80 17.94
C SER A 104 -33.24 16.55 18.67
N GLY A 105 -33.23 15.65 19.65
CA GLY A 105 -32.01 15.25 20.35
C GLY A 105 -30.99 14.54 19.45
N ILE A 106 -31.45 13.69 18.53
CA ILE A 106 -30.59 12.97 17.58
C ILE A 106 -30.01 13.93 16.53
N LEU A 107 -30.82 14.90 16.07
CA LEU A 107 -30.41 15.93 15.14
C LEU A 107 -29.31 16.80 15.75
N GLU A 108 -29.52 17.34 16.95
CA GLU A 108 -28.53 18.17 17.64
C GLU A 108 -27.23 17.39 17.93
N ALA A 109 -27.33 16.12 18.35
CA ALA A 109 -26.16 15.25 18.50
C ALA A 109 -25.41 15.02 17.17
N THR A 110 -26.15 14.82 16.07
CA THR A 110 -25.58 14.62 14.72
C THR A 110 -24.89 15.87 14.20
N LEU A 111 -25.52 17.04 14.36
CA LEU A 111 -24.95 18.34 13.97
C LEU A 111 -23.70 18.65 14.80
N SER A 112 -23.76 18.43 16.12
CA SER A 112 -22.64 18.64 17.03
C SER A 112 -21.44 17.75 16.67
N GLU A 113 -21.67 16.45 16.42
CA GLU A 113 -20.59 15.54 16.03
C GLU A 113 -20.04 15.86 14.64
N ALA A 114 -20.89 16.24 13.70
CA ALA A 114 -20.45 16.67 12.37
C ALA A 114 -19.59 17.93 12.43
N LYS A 115 -20.01 18.94 13.21
CA LYS A 115 -19.23 20.16 13.47
C LYS A 115 -17.88 19.82 14.09
N ARG A 116 -17.85 19.01 15.15
CA ARG A 116 -16.61 18.58 15.82
C ARG A 116 -15.64 17.90 14.85
N ARG A 117 -16.14 17.03 13.97
CA ARG A 117 -15.32 16.35 12.95
C ARG A 117 -14.77 17.33 11.90
N LEU A 118 -15.59 18.25 11.42
CA LEU A 118 -15.17 19.27 10.45
C LEU A 118 -14.13 20.21 11.05
N GLU A 119 -14.31 20.63 12.31
CA GLU A 119 -13.33 21.46 13.03
C GLU A 119 -11.99 20.74 13.22
N ARG A 120 -12.00 19.44 13.56
CA ARG A 120 -10.77 18.65 13.66
C ARG A 120 -10.02 18.58 12.33
N THR A 121 -10.76 18.48 11.23
CA THR A 121 -10.19 18.44 9.88
C THR A 121 -9.65 19.81 9.44
N LYS A 122 -10.20 20.92 9.95
CA LYS A 122 -9.70 22.27 9.67
C LYS A 122 -8.28 22.50 10.23
N GLY A 123 -7.94 21.87 11.35
CA GLY A 123 -6.63 21.99 12.01
C GLY A 123 -5.68 20.80 11.82
N GLY A 124 -6.11 19.74 11.14
CA GLY A 124 -5.37 18.47 11.05
C GLY A 124 -5.25 17.92 9.62
N SER A 125 -4.55 16.80 9.49
CA SER A 125 -4.54 16.03 8.24
C SER A 125 -5.83 15.22 8.09
N LEU A 126 -6.33 15.10 6.87
CA LEU A 126 -7.39 14.14 6.53
C LEU A 126 -6.87 12.70 6.56
N LEU A 127 -5.56 12.54 6.44
CA LEU A 127 -4.91 11.25 6.32
C LEU A 127 -4.69 10.62 7.71
N PRO A 128 -4.67 9.28 7.80
CA PRO A 128 -4.25 8.61 9.03
C PRO A 128 -2.81 8.98 9.41
N THR A 129 -2.57 9.14 10.71
CA THR A 129 -1.22 9.40 11.24
C THR A 129 -0.31 8.22 10.98
N LEU A 130 0.89 8.49 10.44
CA LEU A 130 1.94 7.49 10.29
C LEU A 130 2.84 7.48 11.53
N SER A 131 3.21 6.28 11.98
CA SER A 131 4.22 6.09 13.01
C SER A 131 5.48 5.51 12.37
N TRP A 132 6.63 6.01 12.79
CA TRP A 132 7.93 5.54 12.32
C TRP A 132 8.55 4.66 13.40
N THR A 133 8.78 3.40 13.06
CA THR A 133 9.42 2.44 13.96
C THR A 133 10.71 1.94 13.30
N ARG A 134 11.79 1.86 14.09
CA ARG A 134 13.03 1.26 13.62
C ARG A 134 12.88 -0.25 13.60
N ILE A 135 13.21 -0.86 12.47
CA ILE A 135 13.26 -2.31 12.30
C ILE A 135 14.70 -2.69 11.98
N SER A 136 15.19 -3.76 12.59
CA SER A 136 16.52 -4.33 12.34
C SER A 136 16.38 -5.81 12.04
N PHE A 137 17.19 -6.30 11.11
CA PHE A 137 17.33 -7.72 10.82
C PHE A 137 18.62 -8.22 11.47
N SER A 138 18.57 -9.35 12.16
CA SER A 138 19.75 -10.08 12.62
C SER A 138 20.10 -11.19 11.62
N ALA A 139 21.39 -11.43 11.43
CA ALA A 139 21.90 -12.56 10.65
C ALA A 139 22.15 -13.80 11.53
N ASP A 140 21.97 -13.65 12.85
CA ASP A 140 22.19 -14.71 13.81
C ASP A 140 21.12 -15.79 13.62
N GLU A 141 21.59 -17.01 13.40
CA GLU A 141 20.78 -18.20 13.31
C GLU A 141 20.90 -18.95 14.64
N ASP A 142 19.76 -19.24 15.26
CA ASP A 142 19.69 -20.04 16.47
C ASP A 142 18.76 -21.25 16.27
N GLU A 143 18.67 -22.11 17.28
CA GLU A 143 17.86 -23.33 17.22
C GLU A 143 16.35 -23.07 17.01
N HIS A 144 15.89 -21.85 17.26
CA HIS A 144 14.46 -21.49 17.28
C HIS A 144 14.08 -20.42 16.26
N ALA A 145 15.05 -19.78 15.61
CA ALA A 145 14.86 -18.69 14.67
C ALA A 145 15.89 -18.72 13.54
N SER A 146 15.38 -18.80 12.30
CA SER A 146 16.18 -18.65 11.09
C SER A 146 15.78 -17.36 10.35
N PRO A 147 16.70 -16.42 10.10
CA PRO A 147 16.38 -15.13 9.48
C PRO A 147 16.11 -15.24 7.97
N TRP A 148 16.44 -16.38 7.36
CA TRP A 148 16.41 -16.57 5.91
C TRP A 148 15.01 -16.47 5.31
N GLY A 149 13.95 -16.82 6.05
CA GLY A 149 12.56 -16.68 5.58
C GLY A 149 12.15 -15.22 5.38
N GLN A 150 12.48 -14.36 6.36
CA GLN A 150 12.21 -12.92 6.29
C GLN A 150 13.09 -12.26 5.22
N ALA A 151 14.38 -12.61 5.17
CA ALA A 151 15.31 -12.13 4.16
C ALA A 151 14.84 -12.47 2.73
N ALA A 152 14.39 -13.71 2.48
CA ALA A 152 13.89 -14.12 1.19
C ALA A 152 12.64 -13.34 0.76
N THR A 153 11.71 -13.11 1.70
CA THR A 153 10.48 -12.34 1.45
C THR A 153 10.80 -10.90 1.11
N PHE A 154 11.73 -10.29 1.84
CA PHE A 154 12.15 -8.92 1.62
C PHE A 154 12.91 -8.75 0.31
N LEU A 155 13.86 -9.64 0.01
CA LEU A 155 14.63 -9.62 -1.23
C LEU A 155 13.74 -9.87 -2.46
N PHE A 156 12.71 -10.71 -2.32
CA PHE A 156 11.70 -10.92 -3.35
C PHE A 156 10.92 -9.63 -3.64
N ALA A 157 10.54 -8.87 -2.61
CA ALA A 157 9.88 -7.58 -2.78
C ALA A 157 10.81 -6.56 -3.45
N ILE A 158 12.07 -6.49 -3.04
CA ILE A 158 13.10 -5.62 -3.65
C ILE A 158 13.28 -5.94 -5.14
N ALA A 159 13.51 -7.20 -5.49
CA ALA A 159 13.71 -7.60 -6.88
C ALA A 159 12.46 -7.36 -7.74
N ARG A 160 11.25 -7.56 -7.21
CA ARG A 160 10.03 -7.34 -8.01
C ARG A 160 9.72 -5.88 -8.25
N PHE A 161 10.09 -5.00 -7.33
CA PHE A 161 9.67 -3.61 -7.34
C PHE A 161 10.00 -2.87 -8.65
N PRO A 162 11.28 -2.72 -9.05
CA PRO A 162 11.62 -1.95 -10.24
C PRO A 162 11.04 -2.62 -11.50
N ARG A 163 11.04 -3.96 -11.56
CA ARG A 163 10.51 -4.71 -12.70
C ARG A 163 9.00 -4.52 -12.87
N LYS A 164 8.24 -4.48 -11.77
CA LYS A 164 6.80 -4.14 -11.80
C LYS A 164 6.58 -2.69 -12.21
N ALA A 165 7.35 -1.76 -11.63
CA ALA A 165 7.26 -0.34 -11.99
C ALA A 165 7.47 -0.09 -13.48
N MET A 166 8.38 -0.85 -14.11
CA MET A 166 8.73 -0.71 -15.53
C MET A 166 7.82 -1.48 -16.50
N THR A 167 6.88 -2.31 -16.01
CA THR A 167 6.07 -3.19 -16.87
C THR A 167 4.57 -3.12 -16.63
N ASP A 168 4.14 -2.78 -15.42
CA ASP A 168 2.73 -2.64 -15.06
C ASP A 168 2.24 -1.21 -15.32
N GLY A 169 1.40 -1.05 -16.35
CA GLY A 169 0.82 0.25 -16.71
C GLY A 169 -0.07 0.88 -15.62
N PHE A 170 -0.51 0.09 -14.63
CA PHE A 170 -1.30 0.57 -13.49
C PHE A 170 -0.44 0.84 -12.25
N PHE A 171 0.87 0.61 -12.30
CA PHE A 171 1.74 0.74 -11.14
C PHE A 171 1.73 2.16 -10.56
N MET A 172 1.88 3.16 -11.42
CA MET A 172 1.93 4.59 -11.07
C MET A 172 0.54 5.21 -10.84
N ARG A 173 -0.55 4.43 -10.93
CA ARG A 173 -1.90 4.97 -10.78
C ARG A 173 -2.09 5.54 -9.37
N GLY A 174 -2.35 6.84 -9.31
CA GLY A 174 -2.57 7.57 -8.06
C GLY A 174 -1.30 8.13 -7.42
N LEU A 175 -0.16 8.02 -8.11
CA LEU A 175 1.08 8.71 -7.75
C LEU A 175 1.30 9.91 -8.68
N SER A 176 1.88 10.98 -8.14
CA SER A 176 2.28 12.16 -8.92
C SER A 176 3.76 12.16 -9.33
N CYS A 177 4.60 11.39 -8.65
CA CYS A 177 6.03 11.31 -8.91
C CYS A 177 6.35 10.62 -10.25
N ASN A 178 7.55 10.88 -10.74
CA ASN A 178 8.06 10.20 -11.93
C ASN A 178 8.43 8.75 -11.59
N VAL A 179 8.16 7.81 -12.51
CA VAL A 179 8.50 6.39 -12.32
C VAL A 179 10.00 6.17 -12.16
N PHE A 180 10.84 6.91 -12.88
CA PHE A 180 12.29 6.79 -12.79
C PHE A 180 12.80 7.27 -11.43
N ASP A 181 12.35 8.43 -10.96
CA ASP A 181 12.70 8.95 -9.64
C ASP A 181 12.27 7.98 -8.53
N LEU A 182 11.09 7.38 -8.67
CA LEU A 182 10.60 6.37 -7.73
C LEU A 182 11.47 5.11 -7.74
N VAL A 183 11.81 4.58 -8.92
CA VAL A 183 12.65 3.39 -9.05
C VAL A 183 14.05 3.64 -8.50
N GLU A 184 14.64 4.80 -8.79
CA GLU A 184 15.94 5.19 -8.27
C GLU A 184 15.92 5.35 -6.75
N ALA A 185 14.92 6.05 -6.20
CA ALA A 185 14.77 6.22 -4.75
C ALA A 185 14.52 4.90 -4.01
N MET A 186 13.94 3.90 -4.69
CA MET A 186 13.66 2.58 -4.13
C MET A 186 14.76 1.54 -4.44
N ASN A 187 15.85 1.93 -5.12
CA ASN A 187 16.96 1.06 -5.47
C ASN A 187 17.89 0.81 -4.27
N VAL A 188 17.47 -0.07 -3.36
CA VAL A 188 18.17 -0.33 -2.10
C VAL A 188 19.25 -1.41 -2.19
N ALA A 189 19.32 -2.13 -3.30
CA ALA A 189 20.21 -3.27 -3.49
C ALA A 189 21.13 -3.14 -4.71
N ASP A 190 21.29 -1.92 -5.25
CA ASP A 190 22.03 -1.64 -6.49
C ASP A 190 21.64 -2.61 -7.64
N ASP A 191 20.34 -2.71 -7.89
CA ASP A 191 19.80 -3.60 -8.93
C ASP A 191 20.34 -3.19 -10.31
N ASP A 192 20.88 -4.16 -11.06
CA ASP A 192 21.51 -3.94 -12.35
C ASP A 192 20.57 -3.24 -13.34
N ILE A 193 19.27 -3.50 -13.28
CA ILE A 193 18.30 -2.85 -14.19
C ILE A 193 18.16 -1.35 -13.93
N CYS A 194 18.52 -0.87 -12.73
CA CYS A 194 18.46 0.53 -12.37
C CYS A 194 19.65 1.35 -12.92
N ARG A 195 20.69 0.70 -13.44
CA ARG A 195 21.88 1.38 -14.00
C ARG A 195 21.59 2.09 -15.33
N ASP A 196 20.68 1.54 -16.13
CA ASP A 196 20.19 2.17 -17.36
C ASP A 196 18.69 1.93 -17.53
N LEU A 197 17.91 2.81 -16.89
CA LEU A 197 16.45 2.79 -16.98
C LEU A 197 15.90 3.15 -18.38
N ARG A 198 16.75 3.55 -19.32
CA ARG A 198 16.37 3.94 -20.70
C ARG A 198 16.78 2.91 -21.74
N ALA A 199 17.31 1.77 -21.34
CA ALA A 199 17.67 0.68 -22.24
C ALA A 199 16.46 0.22 -23.08
N ARG A 200 16.67 0.05 -24.40
CA ARG A 200 15.59 -0.23 -25.37
C ARG A 200 14.81 -1.52 -25.06
N ASN A 201 15.48 -2.53 -24.51
CA ASN A 201 14.92 -3.84 -24.18
C ASN A 201 14.55 -3.99 -22.69
N LEU A 202 14.57 -2.90 -21.92
CA LEU A 202 14.37 -2.96 -20.47
C LEU A 202 13.01 -3.56 -20.09
N SER A 203 11.95 -3.18 -20.80
CA SER A 203 10.59 -3.69 -20.51
C SER A 203 10.48 -5.20 -20.76
N GLU A 204 11.07 -5.71 -21.84
CA GLU A 204 11.12 -7.15 -22.13
C GLU A 204 11.95 -7.90 -21.08
N ARG A 205 13.13 -7.37 -20.74
CA ARG A 205 13.99 -7.90 -19.67
C ARG A 205 13.24 -7.97 -18.34
N CYS A 206 12.55 -6.90 -17.94
CA CYS A 206 11.78 -6.85 -16.71
C CYS A 206 10.66 -7.90 -16.67
N ARG A 207 9.94 -8.12 -17.79
CA ARG A 207 8.89 -9.16 -17.86
C ARG A 207 9.48 -10.56 -17.72
N ALA A 208 10.58 -10.85 -18.41
CA ALA A 208 11.26 -12.13 -18.33
C ALA A 208 11.77 -12.40 -16.90
N GLU A 209 12.44 -11.41 -16.29
CA GLU A 209 12.96 -11.52 -14.94
C GLU A 209 11.85 -11.60 -13.88
N LEU A 210 10.70 -10.94 -14.07
CA LEU A 210 9.53 -11.13 -13.20
C LEU A 210 9.05 -12.58 -13.20
N GLY A 211 8.98 -13.20 -14.37
CA GLY A 211 8.63 -14.61 -14.51
C GLY A 211 9.63 -15.52 -13.79
N LEU A 212 10.94 -15.24 -13.89
CA LEU A 212 11.97 -15.97 -13.16
C LEU A 212 11.86 -15.80 -11.64
N ILE A 213 11.64 -14.57 -11.16
CA ILE A 213 11.46 -14.29 -9.73
C ILE A 213 10.25 -15.05 -9.17
N ASP A 214 9.13 -15.06 -9.88
CA ASP A 214 7.92 -15.78 -9.47
C ASP A 214 8.14 -17.31 -9.46
N ARG A 215 8.91 -17.84 -10.42
CA ARG A 215 9.32 -19.25 -10.43
C ARG A 215 10.20 -19.60 -9.23
N VAL A 216 11.22 -18.81 -8.93
CA VAL A 216 12.12 -19.03 -7.78
C VAL A 216 11.32 -19.07 -6.47
N ALA A 217 10.37 -18.14 -6.29
CA ALA A 217 9.57 -18.10 -5.07
C ALA A 217 8.64 -19.32 -4.90
N ARG A 218 8.19 -19.92 -6.00
CA ARG A 218 7.28 -21.07 -6.01
C ARG A 218 7.99 -22.42 -5.98
N GLU A 219 9.09 -22.56 -6.72
CA GLU A 219 9.75 -23.85 -6.99
C GLU A 219 10.85 -24.17 -5.97
N VAL A 220 11.40 -23.18 -5.26
CA VAL A 220 12.54 -23.38 -4.35
C VAL A 220 12.05 -23.41 -2.90
N ALA A 221 12.16 -24.56 -2.24
CA ALA A 221 11.73 -24.69 -0.85
C ALA A 221 12.65 -23.93 0.12
N ASP A 222 13.97 -24.07 0.00
CA ASP A 222 14.95 -23.46 0.89
C ASP A 222 15.01 -21.91 0.77
N PRO A 223 14.70 -21.15 1.84
CA PRO A 223 14.77 -19.69 1.83
C PRO A 223 16.18 -19.14 1.57
N LYS A 224 17.24 -19.85 1.99
CA LYS A 224 18.63 -19.42 1.75
C LYS A 224 18.96 -19.53 0.27
N MET A 225 18.57 -20.62 -0.37
CA MET A 225 18.67 -20.77 -1.81
C MET A 225 17.83 -19.73 -2.58
N ARG A 226 16.61 -19.41 -2.12
CA ARG A 226 15.83 -18.29 -2.70
C ARG A 226 16.61 -16.99 -2.66
N CYS A 227 17.20 -16.64 -1.50
CA CYS A 227 18.01 -15.44 -1.37
C CYS A 227 19.16 -15.41 -2.38
N ARG A 228 19.88 -16.54 -2.54
CA ARG A 228 20.97 -16.67 -3.49
C ARG A 228 20.51 -16.44 -4.93
N LEU A 229 19.41 -17.08 -5.35
CA LEU A 229 18.91 -16.95 -6.73
C LEU A 229 18.34 -15.56 -7.01
N LEU A 230 17.63 -14.95 -6.06
CA LEU A 230 17.13 -13.58 -6.20
C LEU A 230 18.28 -12.57 -6.29
N ARG A 231 19.39 -12.81 -5.58
CA ARG A 231 20.60 -12.00 -5.70
C ARG A 231 21.19 -12.07 -7.11
N LEU A 232 21.18 -13.23 -7.78
CA LEU A 232 21.62 -13.32 -9.19
C LEU A 232 20.77 -12.45 -10.11
N VAL A 233 19.46 -12.33 -9.84
CA VAL A 233 18.58 -11.42 -10.61
C VAL A 233 19.04 -9.97 -10.43
N LEU A 234 19.26 -9.53 -9.18
CA LEU A 234 19.71 -8.18 -8.85
C LEU A 234 21.09 -7.84 -9.44
N GLU A 235 21.99 -8.83 -9.51
CA GLU A 235 23.33 -8.68 -10.11
C GLU A 235 23.32 -8.69 -11.64
N GLY A 236 22.15 -8.83 -12.30
CA GLY A 236 22.05 -8.93 -13.76
C GLY A 236 22.45 -10.29 -14.33
N ARG A 237 22.56 -11.30 -13.48
CA ARG A 237 22.98 -12.69 -13.79
C ARG A 237 21.80 -13.66 -13.86
N ALA A 238 20.61 -13.16 -14.20
CA ALA A 238 19.36 -13.94 -14.22
C ALA A 238 19.43 -15.20 -15.12
N LYS A 239 20.27 -15.19 -16.17
CA LYS A 239 20.48 -16.34 -17.07
C LYS A 239 21.06 -17.58 -16.37
N GLU A 240 21.73 -17.40 -15.24
CA GLU A 240 22.35 -18.50 -14.48
C GLU A 240 21.31 -19.29 -13.66
N ILE A 241 20.13 -18.71 -13.42
CA ILE A 241 19.11 -19.27 -12.53
C ILE A 241 18.56 -20.60 -13.06
N ASP A 242 18.26 -20.70 -14.35
CA ASP A 242 17.73 -21.96 -14.92
C ASP A 242 18.73 -23.11 -14.76
N GLY A 243 20.03 -22.83 -14.85
CA GLY A 243 21.08 -23.82 -14.59
C GLY A 243 21.12 -24.27 -13.12
N GLU A 244 20.99 -23.33 -12.18
CA GLU A 244 20.94 -23.65 -10.75
C GLU A 244 19.65 -24.40 -10.36
N LEU A 245 18.50 -24.02 -10.93
CA LEU A 245 17.23 -24.73 -10.72
C LEU A 245 17.31 -26.18 -11.23
N LYS A 246 17.96 -26.41 -12.38
CA LYS A 246 18.17 -27.76 -12.90
C LYS A 246 19.02 -28.61 -11.95
N LYS A 247 20.13 -28.07 -11.44
CA LYS A 247 20.98 -28.76 -10.45
C LYS A 247 20.22 -29.11 -9.18
N LEU A 248 19.35 -28.22 -8.70
CA LEU A 248 18.51 -28.46 -7.52
C LEU A 248 17.50 -29.59 -7.77
N ALA A 249 16.88 -29.62 -8.95
CA ALA A 249 15.97 -30.71 -9.32
C ALA A 249 16.70 -32.06 -9.40
N GLU A 250 17.86 -32.10 -10.04
CA GLU A 250 18.70 -33.30 -10.15
C GLU A 250 19.15 -33.82 -8.77
N ALA A 251 19.57 -32.92 -7.87
CA ALA A 251 19.95 -33.26 -6.50
C ALA A 251 18.76 -33.81 -5.68
N SER A 252 17.56 -33.25 -5.86
CA SER A 252 16.35 -33.74 -5.20
C SER A 252 15.88 -35.11 -5.70
N THR A 253 16.18 -35.47 -6.96
CA THR A 253 15.89 -36.80 -7.52
C THR A 253 16.94 -37.85 -7.18
N ALA A 254 18.14 -37.43 -6.77
CA ALA A 254 19.26 -38.32 -6.46
C ALA A 254 19.27 -38.84 -5.00
N ASP A 255 18.32 -38.43 -4.15
CA ASP A 255 18.19 -38.91 -2.77
C ASP A 255 16.88 -39.68 -2.54
N PRO A 256 16.82 -41.00 -2.83
CA PRO A 256 15.72 -41.88 -2.44
C PRO A 256 15.96 -42.59 -1.09
N THR A 257 16.96 -42.18 -0.29
CA THR A 257 17.39 -42.91 0.90
C THR A 257 16.73 -42.42 2.19
N ASN A 258 15.41 -42.58 2.33
CA ASN A 258 14.82 -42.73 3.68
C ASN A 258 13.46 -43.45 3.75
N GLU A 259 13.17 -44.37 2.83
CA GLU A 259 12.05 -45.33 2.97
C GLU A 259 12.61 -46.76 2.92
N ASN A 260 13.29 -47.21 3.98
CA ASN A 260 13.40 -48.62 4.41
C ASN A 260 14.46 -48.80 5.49
N LYS A 261 14.20 -48.33 6.71
CA LYS A 261 14.80 -48.86 7.94
C LYS A 261 13.83 -48.68 9.10
N ASN A 262 12.79 -49.52 9.14
CA ASN A 262 12.06 -49.94 10.35
C ASN A 262 11.07 -51.05 9.93
N ALA A 263 11.63 -52.16 9.48
CA ALA A 263 10.96 -53.44 9.41
C ALA A 263 12.00 -54.49 9.78
N GLU A 264 12.26 -54.62 11.08
CA GLU A 264 12.71 -55.84 11.77
C GLU A 264 12.46 -55.67 13.28
#